data_AF-A0A418RTS1-F1
#
_entry.id   AF-A0A418RTS1-F1
#
_cell.length_a   1.000
_cell.length_b   1.000
_cell.length_c   1.000
_cell.angle_alpha   90.00
_cell.angle_beta   90.00
_cell.angle_gamma   90.00
#
_symmetry.space_group_name_H-M   'P 1'
#
loop_
_entity.id
_entity.type
_entity.pdbx_description
1 polymer ?
#
loop_
_entity_poly.entity_id
_entity_poly.type
_entity_poly.pdbx_seq_one_letter_code
_entity_poly.pdbx_strand_id
1 'polypeptide(L)'
;KNNLEVLLVYYPPYHSKYNPIERCWGILENHRSATLLNTQEVTLEWAKTMTWKGECPVVKLLETTYQKGVKLCKNAFKTLGNRIERDTLLPKYYVTIQPQI
;
A
#
# COMPACT_ATOMS: atom_id res chain seq x y z
N LYS A 1 19.46 16.80 -4.64
CA LYS A 1 19.39 15.36 -5.00
C LYS A 1 19.06 14.60 -3.73
N ASN A 2 17.90 13.95 -3.65
CA ASN A 2 17.63 13.02 -2.57
C ASN A 2 18.22 11.68 -3.01
N ASN A 3 19.12 11.08 -2.23
CA ASN A 3 19.66 9.73 -2.48
C ASN A 3 18.59 8.67 -2.15
N LEU A 4 17.39 8.85 -2.70
CA LEU A 4 16.26 7.98 -2.47
C LEU A 4 16.24 6.94 -3.58
N GLU A 5 16.30 5.68 -3.20
CA GLU A 5 16.06 4.54 -4.07
C GLU A 5 14.79 3.85 -3.59
N VAL A 6 13.90 3.51 -4.51
CA VAL A 6 12.67 2.78 -4.19
C VAL A 6 12.75 1.39 -4.80
N LEU A 7 12.76 0.38 -3.95
CA LEU A 7 12.71 -1.03 -4.32
C LEU A 7 11.27 -1.53 -4.17
N LEU A 8 10.67 -1.96 -5.28
CA LEU A 8 9.35 -2.57 -5.32
C LEU A 8 9.50 -4.06 -5.61
N VAL A 9 9.23 -4.88 -4.60
CA VAL A 9 9.19 -6.34 -4.71
C VAL A 9 7.76 -6.81 -4.50
N TYR A 10 7.13 -7.26 -5.58
CA TYR A 10 5.78 -7.80 -5.55
C TYR A 10 5.80 -9.30 -5.29
N TYR A 11 4.93 -9.75 -4.39
CA TYR A 11 4.63 -11.17 -4.29
C TYR A 11 3.93 -11.66 -5.57
N PRO A 12 4.19 -12.90 -6.02
CA PRO A 12 3.45 -13.45 -7.14
C PRO A 12 1.95 -13.58 -6.82
N PRO A 13 1.08 -13.71 -7.84
CA PRO A 13 -0.36 -13.83 -7.64
C PRO A 13 -0.72 -14.90 -6.61
N TYR A 14 -1.77 -14.64 -5.81
CA TYR A 14 -2.31 -15.57 -4.80
C TYR A 14 -1.37 -15.90 -3.61
N HIS A 15 -0.37 -15.06 -3.36
CA HIS A 15 0.56 -15.21 -2.24
C HIS A 15 0.46 -14.11 -1.17
N SER A 16 -0.72 -13.48 -1.03
CA SER A 16 -0.97 -12.43 -0.03
C SER A 16 -0.63 -12.88 1.40
N LYS A 17 -0.75 -14.17 1.74
CA LYS A 17 -0.39 -14.74 3.05
C LYS A 17 1.04 -14.42 3.53
N TYR A 18 1.96 -14.13 2.61
CA TYR A 18 3.33 -13.75 2.95
C TYR A 18 3.53 -12.24 3.12
N ASN A 19 2.57 -11.42 2.69
CA ASN A 19 2.61 -9.98 2.89
C ASN A 19 2.27 -9.65 4.36
N PRO A 20 3.21 -9.05 5.13
CA PRO A 20 2.99 -8.76 6.54
C PRO A 20 1.76 -7.88 6.82
N ILE A 21 1.34 -7.05 5.85
CA ILE A 21 0.17 -6.19 6.02
C ILE A 21 -1.13 -6.99 6.18
N GLU A 22 -1.23 -8.19 5.58
CA GLU A 22 -2.43 -9.03 5.70
C GLU A 22 -2.65 -9.49 7.15
N ARG A 23 -1.58 -9.62 7.95
CA ARG A 23 -1.70 -9.93 9.38
C ARG A 23 -2.27 -8.76 10.17
N CYS A 24 -1.87 -7.54 9.82
CA CYS A 24 -2.45 -6.32 10.40
C CYS A 24 -3.95 -6.24 10.09
N TRP A 25 -4.34 -6.54 8.83
CA TRP A 25 -5.75 -6.60 8.44
C TRP A 25 -6.55 -7.66 9.19
N GLY A 26 -6.00 -8.87 9.34
CA GLY A 26 -6.66 -9.92 10.11
C GLY A 26 -6.85 -9.56 11.59
N ILE A 27 -5.93 -8.79 12.18
CA ILE A 27 -6.08 -8.27 13.54
C ILE A 27 -7.13 -7.18 13.61
N LEU A 28 -7.15 -6.24 12.66
CA LEU A 28 -8.22 -5.24 12.59
C LEU A 28 -9.59 -5.89 12.43
N GLU A 29 -9.69 -6.94 11.61
CA GLU A 29 -10.92 -7.73 11.42
C GLU A 29 -11.34 -8.42 12.72
N ASN A 30 -10.41 -9.08 13.41
CA ASN A 30 -10.69 -9.70 14.71
C ASN A 30 -11.07 -8.66 15.78
N HIS A 31 -10.41 -7.50 15.79
CA HIS A 31 -10.71 -6.37 16.70
C HIS A 31 -12.08 -5.77 16.45
N ARG A 32 -12.64 -5.93 15.25
CA ARG A 32 -14.02 -5.53 14.94
C ARG A 32 -15.06 -6.38 15.65
N SER A 33 -14.74 -7.65 15.95
CA SER A 33 -15.74 -8.63 16.32
C SER A 33 -16.46 -8.20 17.61
N ALA A 34 -17.77 -7.92 17.47
CA ALA A 34 -18.72 -7.38 18.46
C ALA A 34 -18.98 -5.85 18.48
N THR A 35 -18.35 -5.04 17.62
CA THR A 35 -18.62 -3.59 17.58
C THR A 35 -19.42 -3.15 16.35
N LEU A 36 -20.47 -2.36 16.57
CA LEU A 36 -21.27 -1.77 15.52
C LEU A 36 -20.55 -0.54 14.94
N LEU A 37 -20.02 -0.68 13.73
CA LEU A 37 -19.39 0.41 12.97
C LEU A 37 -20.44 1.11 12.08
N ASN A 38 -21.29 1.93 12.70
CA ASN A 38 -22.43 2.57 12.03
C ASN A 38 -22.13 3.95 11.44
N THR A 39 -21.08 4.63 11.91
CA THR A 39 -20.64 5.91 11.33
C THR A 39 -19.16 5.88 10.99
N GLN A 40 -18.74 6.82 10.15
CA GLN A 40 -17.35 7.02 9.78
C GLN A 40 -16.51 7.35 11.01
N GLU A 41 -16.99 8.24 11.87
CA GLU A 41 -16.32 8.66 13.11
C GLU A 41 -16.12 7.46 14.04
N VAL A 42 -17.18 6.67 14.27
CA VAL A 42 -17.10 5.45 15.08
C VAL A 42 -16.08 4.48 14.48
N THR A 43 -16.08 4.32 13.15
CA THR A 43 -15.12 3.45 12.45
C THR A 43 -13.67 3.91 12.63
N LEU A 44 -13.42 5.22 12.50
CA LEU A 44 -12.08 5.79 12.63
C LEU A 44 -11.58 5.71 14.07
N GLU A 45 -12.40 6.08 15.05
CA GLU A 45 -12.04 5.98 16.46
C GLU A 45 -11.86 4.52 16.88
N TRP A 46 -12.68 3.60 16.40
CA TRP A 46 -12.51 2.17 16.66
C TRP A 46 -11.21 1.62 16.06
N ALA A 47 -10.87 2.01 14.83
CA ALA A 47 -9.62 1.60 14.23
C ALA A 47 -8.40 2.11 15.02
N LYS A 48 -8.48 3.27 15.69
CA LYS A 48 -7.39 3.79 16.55
C LYS A 48 -7.17 2.97 17.82
N THR A 49 -8.18 2.23 18.30
CA THR A 49 -8.06 1.42 19.52
C THR A 49 -7.45 0.04 19.29
N MET A 50 -7.31 -0.40 18.02
CA MET A 50 -6.60 -1.66 17.75
C MET A 50 -5.12 -1.52 18.14
N THR A 51 -4.47 -2.66 18.38
CA THR A 51 -3.02 -2.71 18.61
C THR A 51 -2.38 -3.69 17.65
N TRP A 52 -1.31 -3.27 16.96
CA TRP A 52 -0.50 -4.12 16.08
C TRP A 52 0.94 -4.13 16.57
N LYS A 53 1.44 -5.30 16.97
CA LYS A 53 2.79 -5.46 17.56
C LYS A 53 3.07 -4.54 18.76
N GLY A 54 2.04 -4.25 19.56
CA GLY A 54 2.15 -3.35 20.71
C GLY A 54 1.93 -1.87 20.41
N GLU A 55 1.77 -1.50 19.13
CA GLU A 55 1.61 -0.11 18.70
C GLU A 55 0.17 0.19 18.26
N CYS A 56 -0.36 1.34 18.68
CA CYS A 56 -1.63 1.85 18.17
C CYS A 56 -1.43 2.47 16.78
N PRO A 57 -2.37 2.29 15.83
CA PRO A 57 -2.23 2.83 14.49
C PRO A 57 -2.49 4.33 14.44
N VAL A 58 -1.87 4.98 13.45
CA VAL A 58 -2.25 6.34 13.04
C VAL A 58 -3.33 6.24 11.97
N VAL A 59 -4.54 6.68 12.28
CA VAL A 59 -5.69 6.61 11.38
C VAL A 59 -6.02 8.00 10.84
N LYS A 60 -6.09 8.13 9.51
CA LYS A 60 -6.50 9.36 8.81
C LYS A 60 -7.58 9.04 7.80
N LEU A 61 -8.62 9.86 7.76
CA LEU A 61 -9.62 9.84 6.70
C LEU A 61 -9.07 10.56 5.47
N LEU A 62 -9.22 9.95 4.30
CA LEU A 62 -8.96 10.58 3.01
C LEU A 62 -10.29 11.03 2.42
N GLU A 63 -10.56 12.33 2.47
CA GLU A 63 -11.79 12.94 1.92
C GLU A 63 -11.70 13.16 0.40
N THR A 64 -10.50 13.06 -0.16
CA THR A 64 -10.26 13.25 -1.59
C THR A 64 -10.79 12.06 -2.39
N THR A 65 -11.56 12.34 -3.43
CA THR A 65 -11.99 11.33 -4.39
C THR A 65 -10.80 10.73 -5.11
N TYR A 66 -10.55 9.44 -4.91
CA TYR A 66 -9.57 8.69 -5.68
C TYR A 66 -10.11 8.45 -7.09
N GLN A 67 -9.57 9.18 -8.08
CA GLN A 67 -9.97 9.05 -9.48
C GLN A 67 -9.63 7.64 -9.99
N LYS A 68 -10.65 6.88 -10.40
CA LYS A 68 -10.51 5.54 -10.98
C LYS A 68 -10.48 5.62 -12.51
N GLY A 69 -9.84 4.64 -13.16
CA GLY A 69 -9.79 4.56 -14.62
C GLY A 69 -8.74 5.46 -15.29
N VAL A 70 -7.91 6.15 -14.50
CA VAL A 70 -6.77 6.92 -15.03
C VAL A 70 -5.76 5.96 -15.65
N LYS A 71 -5.63 5.99 -16.98
CA LYS A 71 -4.59 5.27 -17.72
C LYS A 71 -3.55 6.28 -18.21
N LEU A 72 -2.30 6.05 -17.84
CA LEU A 72 -1.20 6.83 -18.41
C LEU A 72 -1.01 6.46 -19.89
N CYS A 73 -0.92 7.45 -20.76
CA CYS A 73 -0.68 7.20 -22.17
C CYS A 73 0.74 6.64 -22.40
N LYS A 74 0.92 5.85 -23.46
CA LYS A 74 2.21 5.18 -23.76
C LYS A 74 3.38 6.17 -23.86
N ASN A 75 3.14 7.35 -24.45
CA ASN A 75 4.17 8.38 -24.63
C ASN A 75 4.62 8.95 -23.27
N ALA A 76 3.69 9.27 -22.38
CA ALA A 76 4.02 9.76 -21.04
C ALA A 76 4.69 8.66 -20.19
N PHE A 77 4.27 7.40 -20.36
CA PHE A 77 4.91 6.28 -19.66
C PHE A 77 6.35 6.04 -20.14
N LYS A 78 6.68 6.26 -21.43
CA LYS A 78 8.02 6.01 -21.96
C LYS A 78 9.11 6.78 -21.19
N THR A 79 8.87 8.05 -20.89
CA THR A 79 9.79 8.88 -20.10
C THR A 79 9.97 8.34 -18.68
N LEU A 80 8.88 7.92 -18.03
CA LEU A 80 8.93 7.34 -16.68
C LEU A 80 9.56 5.95 -16.67
N GLY A 81 9.30 5.14 -17.69
CA GLY A 81 9.78 3.77 -17.82
C GLY A 81 11.31 3.67 -17.87
N ASN A 82 12.00 4.71 -18.36
CA ASN A 82 13.46 4.78 -18.33
C ASN A 82 14.04 4.84 -16.91
N ARG A 83 13.24 5.22 -15.91
CA ARG A 83 13.63 5.29 -14.49
C ARG A 83 13.37 3.98 -13.74
N ILE A 84 12.77 3.00 -14.41
CA ILE A 84 12.31 1.73 -13.87
C ILE A 84 13.31 0.66 -14.31
N GLU A 85 14.24 0.32 -13.42
CA GLU A 85 15.18 -0.76 -13.61
C GLU A 85 14.55 -2.06 -13.14
N ARG A 86 14.60 -3.10 -13.99
CA ARG A 86 14.04 -4.41 -13.67
C ARG A 86 15.17 -5.35 -13.30
N ASP A 87 14.92 -6.16 -12.28
CA ASP A 87 15.87 -7.20 -11.89
C ASP A 87 16.07 -8.23 -13.01
N THR A 88 17.25 -8.83 -13.05
CA THR A 88 17.61 -9.82 -14.08
C THR A 88 16.95 -11.18 -13.86
N LEU A 89 16.74 -11.57 -12.60
CA LEU A 89 16.15 -12.86 -12.22
C LEU A 89 14.62 -12.77 -12.14
N LEU A 90 14.09 -11.67 -11.60
CA LEU A 90 12.66 -11.44 -11.37
C LEU A 90 12.14 -10.15 -12.02
N PRO A 91 12.28 -9.96 -13.35
CA PRO A 91 11.98 -8.69 -14.02
C PRO A 91 10.52 -8.22 -13.91
N LYS A 92 9.59 -9.15 -13.63
CA LYS A 92 8.17 -8.85 -13.45
C LYS A 92 7.82 -8.41 -12.03
N TYR A 93 8.60 -8.84 -11.04
CA TYR A 93 8.24 -8.74 -9.63
C TYR A 93 9.18 -7.84 -8.84
N TYR A 94 10.41 -7.65 -9.31
CA TYR A 94 11.41 -6.82 -8.67
C TYR A 94 11.75 -5.65 -9.59
N VAL A 95 11.51 -4.45 -9.07
CA VAL A 95 11.75 -3.20 -9.77
C VAL A 95 12.47 -2.22 -8.85
N THR A 96 13.55 -1.62 -9.34
CA THR A 96 14.22 -0.48 -8.74
C THR A 96 13.76 0.79 -9.45
N ILE A 97 13.32 1.79 -8.70
CA ILE A 97 12.95 3.10 -9.22
C ILE A 97 13.89 4.13 -8.61
N GLN A 98 14.58 4.86 -9.48
CA GLN A 98 15.37 6.01 -9.10
C GLN A 98 14.54 7.29 -9.28
N PRO A 99 13.99 7.88 -8.20
CA PRO A 99 13.32 9.16 -8.29
C PRO A 99 14.30 10.29 -8.66
N GLN A 100 14.44 10.56 -9.96
CA GLN A 100 15.01 11.83 -10.44
C GLN A 100 14.06 12.99 -10.12
N ILE A 101 14.66 14.09 -9.66
CA ILE A 101 14.02 15.42 -9.64
C ILE A 101 13.90 15.88 -11.09
#